data_AF-T1B279-F1
#
_entry.id   AF-T1B279-F1
#
_cell.length_a   1.000
_cell.length_b   1.000
_cell.length_c   1.000
_cell.angle_alpha   90.00
_cell.angle_beta   90.00
_cell.angle_gamma   90.00
#
_symmetry.space_group_name_H-M   'P 1'
#
loop_
_entity.id
_entity.type
_entity.pdbx_description
1 polymer ?
#
loop_
_entity_poly.entity_id
_entity_poly.type
_entity_poly.pdbx_seq_one_letter_code
_entity_poly.pdbx_strand_id
1 'polypeptide(L)'
;GIRAGQEIGVKVTLRGEAAVGFLQRALEARDRQLDPDSIDRSGNFSFGIADYTDFTGMRYDPQIGIHGMDISVEMGRAGWRLRDRRIAPKPLPGRVRATRDETREFLKERFQVAFLE
;
A
#
# COMPACT_ATOMS: atom_id res chain seq x y z
N GLY A 1 15.85 22.82 -3.80
CA GLY A 1 15.87 23.23 -5.21
C GLY A 1 16.16 22.01 -6.05
N ILE A 2 15.28 21.66 -6.97
CA ILE A 2 15.36 20.45 -7.80
C ILE A 2 15.49 20.90 -9.26
N ARG A 3 16.42 20.32 -10.01
CA ARG A 3 16.61 20.62 -11.44
C ARG A 3 15.75 19.69 -12.29
N ALA A 4 15.26 20.17 -13.43
CA ALA A 4 14.52 19.32 -14.38
C ALA A 4 15.41 18.17 -14.87
N GLY A 5 14.89 16.94 -14.83
CA GLY A 5 15.61 15.72 -15.19
C GLY A 5 16.51 15.13 -14.10
N GLN A 6 16.58 15.76 -12.92
CA GLN A 6 17.30 15.19 -11.78
C GLN A 6 16.55 13.98 -11.22
N GLU A 7 17.27 12.90 -10.93
CA GLU A 7 16.73 11.72 -10.25
C GLU A 7 16.45 12.06 -8.77
N ILE A 8 15.21 11.83 -8.34
CA ILE A 8 14.73 12.23 -7.00
C ILE A 8 14.48 10.99 -6.13
N GLY A 9 13.94 9.92 -6.72
CA GLY A 9 13.54 8.75 -5.95
C GLY A 9 13.12 7.60 -6.84
N VAL A 10 12.76 6.50 -6.18
CA VAL A 10 12.43 5.22 -6.81
C VAL A 10 11.04 4.80 -6.36
N LYS A 11 10.30 4.14 -7.25
CA LYS A 11 9.07 3.43 -6.89
C LYS A 11 9.09 2.03 -7.48
N VAL A 12 8.54 1.08 -6.74
CA VAL A 12 8.36 -0.30 -7.18
C VAL A 12 6.89 -0.66 -7.09
N THR A 13 6.37 -1.40 -8.08
CA THR A 13 4.98 -1.87 -8.08
C THR A 13 4.98 -3.40 -8.05
N LEU A 14 4.53 -3.95 -6.92
CA LEU A 14 4.36 -5.39 -6.74
C LEU A 14 2.91 -5.79 -7.04
N ARG A 15 2.71 -7.01 -7.54
CA ARG A 15 1.38 -7.59 -7.81
C ARG A 15 1.36 -9.07 -7.45
N GLY A 16 0.16 -9.62 -7.24
CA GLY A 16 -0.01 -11.04 -6.93
C GLY A 16 0.62 -11.43 -5.59
N GLU A 17 1.19 -12.63 -5.53
CA GLU A 17 1.77 -13.21 -4.31
C GLU A 17 2.91 -12.35 -3.73
N ALA A 18 3.75 -11.77 -4.60
CA ALA A 18 4.84 -10.90 -4.17
C ALA A 18 4.34 -9.66 -3.41
N ALA A 19 3.19 -9.09 -3.83
CA ALA A 19 2.58 -7.97 -3.13
C ALA A 19 2.02 -8.38 -1.77
N VAL A 20 1.35 -9.54 -1.69
CA VAL A 20 0.78 -10.04 -0.44
C VAL A 20 1.89 -10.35 0.57
N GLY A 21 2.95 -11.05 0.14
CA GLY A 21 4.08 -11.38 1.02
C GLY A 21 4.91 -10.16 1.43
N PHE A 22 4.99 -9.11 0.61
CA PHE A 22 5.58 -7.84 1.03
C PHE A 22 4.70 -7.09 2.02
N LEU A 23 3.40 -7.00 1.74
CA LEU A 23 2.43 -6.30 2.60
C LEU A 23 2.40 -6.90 4.00
N GLN A 24 2.45 -8.23 4.13
CA GLN A 24 2.49 -8.89 5.43
C GLN A 24 3.72 -8.47 6.26
N ARG A 25 4.90 -8.46 5.65
CA ARG A 25 6.15 -8.00 6.30
C ARG A 25 6.11 -6.52 6.65
N ALA A 26 5.55 -5.70 5.77
CA ALA A 26 5.41 -4.26 6.00
C ALA A 26 4.43 -3.94 7.14
N LEU A 27 3.34 -4.69 7.24
CA LEU A 27 2.40 -4.55 8.36
C LEU A 27 3.03 -5.03 9.67
N GLU A 28 3.85 -6.08 9.65
CA GLU A 28 4.61 -6.54 10.83
C GLU A 28 5.61 -5.49 11.31
N ALA A 29 6.31 -4.81 10.40
CA ALA A 29 7.20 -3.68 10.73
C ALA A 29 6.49 -2.49 11.39
N ARG A 30 5.14 -2.45 11.32
CA ARG A 30 4.30 -1.42 11.92
C ARG A 30 3.38 -1.97 13.02
N ASP A 31 3.77 -3.07 13.66
CA ASP A 31 3.01 -3.75 14.72
C ASP A 31 1.55 -4.09 14.33
N ARG A 32 1.28 -4.19 13.03
CA ARG A 32 -0.06 -4.38 12.43
C ARG A 32 -1.06 -3.32 12.89
N GLN A 33 -0.60 -2.09 13.13
CA GLN A 33 -1.44 -0.95 13.51
C GLN A 33 -1.59 0.04 12.37
N LEU A 34 -2.84 0.36 12.02
CA LEU A 34 -3.17 1.37 11.03
C LEU A 34 -4.16 2.40 11.59
N ASP A 35 -4.00 3.63 11.14
CA ASP A 35 -4.95 4.71 11.39
C ASP A 35 -6.20 4.48 10.52
N PRO A 36 -7.43 4.52 11.07
CA PRO A 36 -8.65 4.45 10.26
C PRO A 36 -8.67 5.46 9.10
N ASP A 37 -8.14 6.66 9.29
CA ASP A 37 -8.14 7.76 8.32
C ASP A 37 -7.09 7.57 7.22
N SER A 38 -6.20 6.58 7.36
CA SER A 38 -5.29 6.17 6.28
C SER A 38 -5.99 5.50 5.10
N ILE A 39 -7.28 5.13 5.26
CA ILE A 39 -8.12 4.53 4.22
C ILE A 39 -8.91 5.62 3.50
N ASP A 40 -8.79 5.64 2.17
CA ASP A 40 -9.52 6.57 1.30
C ASP A 40 -10.98 6.14 1.07
N ARG A 41 -11.74 7.01 0.39
CA ARG A 41 -13.15 6.76 0.04
C ARG A 41 -13.36 5.61 -0.96
N SER A 42 -12.33 5.21 -1.68
CA SER A 42 -12.35 4.12 -2.66
C SER A 42 -11.79 2.81 -2.09
N GLY A 43 -11.50 2.76 -0.79
CA GLY A 43 -10.97 1.61 -0.07
C GLY A 43 -9.47 1.39 -0.25
N ASN A 44 -8.74 2.29 -0.90
CA ASN A 44 -7.28 2.22 -0.93
C ASN A 44 -6.73 2.73 0.40
N PHE A 45 -5.51 2.34 0.73
CA PHE A 45 -4.86 2.84 1.94
C PHE A 45 -3.37 3.02 1.74
N SER A 46 -2.79 3.88 2.55
CA SER A 46 -1.35 4.14 2.53
C SER A 46 -0.79 4.31 3.92
N PHE A 47 0.43 3.82 4.13
CA PHE A 47 1.12 3.94 5.39
C PHE A 47 2.63 4.08 5.15
N GLY A 48 3.28 4.86 6.00
CA GLY A 48 4.73 5.03 5.99
C GLY A 48 5.43 4.10 6.97
N ILE A 49 6.64 3.71 6.62
CA ILE A 49 7.64 3.08 7.49
C ILE A 49 8.84 4.02 7.55
N ALA A 50 9.25 4.42 8.74
CA ALA A 50 10.29 5.43 8.93
C ALA A 50 11.69 4.87 8.66
N ASP A 51 11.92 3.59 8.96
CA ASP A 51 13.20 2.92 8.78
C ASP A 51 13.02 1.52 8.18
N TYR A 52 13.78 1.19 7.14
CA TYR A 52 13.79 -0.16 6.58
C TYR A 52 14.34 -1.21 7.55
N THR A 53 15.08 -0.81 8.61
CA THR A 53 15.57 -1.76 9.62
C THR A 53 14.43 -2.37 10.45
N ASP A 54 13.25 -1.76 10.45
CA ASP A 54 12.04 -2.32 11.08
C ASP A 54 11.57 -3.60 10.38
N PHE A 55 11.97 -3.82 9.12
CA PHE A 55 11.67 -5.08 8.43
C PHE A 55 12.49 -6.24 8.99
N THR A 56 11.80 -7.32 9.34
CA THR A 56 12.44 -8.55 9.84
C THR A 56 13.45 -9.09 8.82
N GLY A 57 14.70 -9.26 9.25
CA GLY A 57 15.79 -9.79 8.44
C GLY A 57 16.67 -8.73 7.77
N MET A 58 16.30 -7.45 7.83
CA MET A 58 17.15 -6.35 7.35
C MET A 58 18.02 -5.85 8.50
N ARG A 59 19.34 -5.89 8.32
CA ARG A 59 20.30 -5.30 9.26
C ARG A 59 20.72 -3.92 8.75
N TYR A 60 21.04 -3.04 9.69
CA TYR A 60 21.60 -1.74 9.37
C TYR A 60 22.92 -1.88 8.60
N ASP A 61 22.99 -1.23 7.44
CA ASP A 61 24.22 -1.09 6.65
C ASP A 61 24.66 0.39 6.67
N PRO A 62 25.84 0.70 7.26
CA PRO A 62 26.37 2.07 7.29
C PRO A 62 26.56 2.72 5.91
N GLN A 63 26.69 1.93 4.83
CA GLN A 63 26.85 2.46 3.48
C GLN A 63 25.52 2.93 2.88
N ILE A 64 24.40 2.35 3.31
CA ILE A 64 23.05 2.70 2.86
C ILE A 64 22.51 3.83 3.74
N GLY A 65 22.71 3.75 5.05
CA GLY A 65 22.14 4.68 6.03
C GLY A 65 20.73 4.28 6.43
N ILE A 66 19.92 5.24 6.89
CA ILE A 66 18.51 5.06 7.29
C ILE A 66 17.61 5.57 6.16
N HIS A 67 16.68 4.74 5.72
CA HIS A 67 15.71 5.10 4.68
C HIS A 67 14.30 4.72 5.09
N GLY A 68 13.41 5.69 5.06
CA GLY A 68 11.97 5.46 5.14
C GLY A 68 11.36 5.20 3.77
N MET A 69 10.15 4.64 3.77
CA MET A 69 9.37 4.43 2.56
C MET A 69 7.88 4.58 2.83
N ASP A 70 7.16 5.07 1.83
CA ASP A 70 5.71 5.11 1.82
C ASP A 70 5.15 3.96 0.99
N ILE A 71 4.18 3.25 1.55
CA ILE A 71 3.53 2.10 0.93
C ILE A 71 2.08 2.49 0.64
N SER A 72 1.71 2.46 -0.64
CA SER A 72 0.33 2.67 -1.09
C SER A 72 -0.24 1.37 -1.65
N VAL A 73 -1.40 0.96 -1.16
CA VAL A 73 -2.09 -0.26 -1.57
C VAL A 73 -3.40 0.11 -2.25
N GLU A 74 -3.54 -0.27 -3.53
CA GLU A 74 -4.77 -0.10 -4.31
C GLU A 74 -5.64 -1.35 -4.15
N MET A 75 -6.86 -1.17 -3.64
CA MET A 75 -7.83 -2.25 -3.48
C MET A 75 -8.69 -2.33 -4.74
N GLY A 76 -8.88 -3.55 -5.26
CA GLY A 76 -9.61 -3.76 -6.50
C GLY A 76 -10.48 -5.01 -6.47
N ARG A 77 -11.68 -4.92 -7.04
CA ARG A 77 -12.57 -6.05 -7.32
C ARG A 77 -12.49 -6.46 -8.79
N ALA A 78 -13.00 -7.65 -9.10
CA ALA A 78 -13.20 -8.08 -10.48
C ALA A 78 -13.99 -7.01 -11.25
N GLY A 79 -13.49 -6.62 -12.43
CA GLY A 79 -14.04 -5.51 -13.22
C GLY A 79 -13.18 -4.24 -13.23
N TRP A 80 -12.09 -4.19 -12.45
CA TRP A 80 -11.15 -3.06 -12.42
C TRP A 80 -10.61 -2.66 -13.81
N ARG A 81 -10.35 -3.66 -14.67
CA ARG A 81 -9.85 -3.49 -16.04
C ARG A 81 -10.74 -2.60 -16.93
N LEU A 82 -11.99 -2.37 -16.56
CA LEU A 82 -12.93 -1.54 -17.32
C LEU A 82 -12.42 -0.10 -17.53
N ARG A 83 -11.69 0.45 -16.54
CA ARG A 83 -11.08 1.79 -16.61
C ARG A 83 -9.85 1.81 -17.50
N ASP A 84 -9.01 0.79 -17.38
CA ASP A 84 -7.64 0.82 -17.92
C ASP A 84 -7.55 0.20 -19.33
N ARG A 85 -8.64 -0.40 -19.84
CA ARG A 85 -8.64 -1.03 -21.17
C ARG A 85 -8.59 0.02 -22.30
N ARG A 86 -7.83 -0.28 -23.34
CA ARG A 86 -7.67 0.57 -24.53
C ARG A 86 -8.97 0.76 -25.33
N ILE A 87 -9.76 -0.30 -25.48
CA ILE A 87 -10.97 -0.28 -26.30
C ILE A 87 -12.18 -0.08 -25.38
N ALA A 88 -12.97 0.96 -25.68
CA ALA A 88 -14.17 1.34 -24.94
C ALA A 88 -13.93 1.48 -23.42
N PRO A 89 -12.98 2.30 -22.95
CA PRO A 89 -12.80 2.56 -21.52
C PRO A 89 -14.10 3.10 -20.92
N LYS A 90 -14.45 2.64 -19.72
CA LYS A 90 -15.60 3.17 -18.97
C LYS A 90 -15.18 3.45 -17.52
N PRO A 91 -15.75 4.47 -16.88
CA PRO A 91 -15.49 4.72 -15.47
C PRO A 91 -15.94 3.53 -14.62
N LEU A 92 -15.25 3.30 -13.51
CA LEU A 92 -15.60 2.23 -12.58
C LEU A 92 -16.93 2.55 -11.89
N PRO A 93 -17.93 1.66 -12.00
CA PRO A 93 -19.17 1.78 -11.25
C PRO A 93 -18.88 1.77 -9.75
N GLY A 94 -19.65 2.53 -8.95
CA GLY A 94 -19.47 2.61 -7.50
C GLY A 94 -19.45 1.24 -6.81
N ARG A 95 -20.31 0.31 -7.26
CA ARG A 95 -20.37 -1.09 -6.77
C ARG A 95 -19.08 -1.89 -6.91
N VAL A 96 -18.19 -1.54 -7.84
CA VAL A 96 -16.91 -2.24 -8.07
C VAL A 96 -15.81 -1.66 -7.19
N ARG A 97 -15.96 -0.43 -6.70
CA ARG A 97 -15.00 0.17 -5.77
C ARG A 97 -15.17 -0.50 -4.41
N ALA A 98 -14.06 -0.67 -3.71
CA ALA A 98 -14.10 -1.07 -2.32
C ALA A 98 -14.60 0.11 -1.47
N THR A 99 -15.33 -0.16 -0.41
CA THR A 99 -15.66 0.86 0.59
C THR A 99 -14.62 0.85 1.71
N ARG A 100 -14.62 1.93 2.51
CA ARG A 100 -13.75 2.04 3.70
C ARG A 100 -13.99 0.89 4.67
N ASP A 101 -15.26 0.56 4.92
CA ASP A 101 -15.65 -0.47 5.88
C ASP A 101 -15.27 -1.88 5.38
N GLU A 102 -15.51 -2.17 4.11
CA GLU A 102 -15.10 -3.44 3.48
C GLU A 102 -13.58 -3.63 3.56
N THR A 103 -12.82 -2.56 3.36
CA THR A 103 -11.35 -2.60 3.46
C THR A 103 -10.90 -2.83 4.90
N ARG A 104 -11.58 -2.18 5.86
CA ARG A 104 -11.30 -2.36 7.30
C ARG A 104 -11.54 -3.80 7.74
N GLU A 105 -12.65 -4.38 7.32
CA GLU A 105 -13.00 -5.77 7.59
C GLU A 105 -11.99 -6.74 6.94
N PHE A 106 -11.66 -6.52 5.67
CA PHE A 106 -10.66 -7.32 4.96
C PHE A 106 -9.28 -7.31 5.66
N LEU A 107 -8.82 -6.14 6.10
CA LEU A 107 -7.53 -6.00 6.81
C LEU A 107 -7.55 -6.68 8.19
N LYS A 108 -8.68 -6.64 8.90
CA LYS A 108 -8.84 -7.37 10.17
C LYS A 108 -8.83 -8.88 9.97
N GLU A 109 -9.59 -9.38 9.00
CA GLU A 109 -9.74 -10.83 8.77
C GLU A 109 -8.47 -11.47 8.19
N ARG A 110 -7.89 -10.86 7.14
CA ARG A 110 -6.78 -11.46 6.40
C ARG A 110 -5.41 -11.16 6.97
N PHE A 111 -5.24 -9.96 7.52
CA PHE A 111 -3.93 -9.45 7.96
C PHE A 111 -3.86 -9.18 9.46
N GLN A 112 -4.94 -9.43 10.21
CA GLN A 112 -5.01 -9.26 11.67
C GLN A 112 -4.62 -7.83 12.11
N VAL A 113 -4.99 -6.83 11.30
CA VAL A 113 -4.67 -5.43 11.57
C VAL A 113 -5.58 -4.87 12.65
N ALA A 114 -4.97 -4.22 13.65
CA ALA A 114 -5.66 -3.41 14.62
C ALA A 114 -5.76 -1.97 14.11
N PHE A 115 -6.95 -1.39 14.22
CA PHE A 115 -7.16 0.02 13.91
C PHE A 115 -7.12 0.81 15.21
N LEU A 116 -6.32 1.88 15.23
CA LEU A 116 -6.32 2.83 16.34
C LEU A 116 -7.71 3.49 16.45
N GLU A 117 -8.15 3.77 17.68
CA GLU A 117 -9.42 4.45 17.96
C GLU A 117 -9.31 5.98 17.81
#